data_AF-A0A059J700-F1
#
_entry.id   AF-A0A059J700-F1
#
_cell.length_a   1.000
_cell.length_b   1.000
_cell.length_c   1.000
_cell.angle_alpha   90.00
_cell.angle_beta   90.00
_cell.angle_gamma   90.00
#
_symmetry.space_group_name_H-M   'P 1'
#
loop_
_entity.id
_entity.type
_entity.pdbx_description
1 polymer ?
#
loop_
_entity_poly.entity_id
_entity_poly.type
_entity_poly.pdbx_seq_one_letter_code
_entity_poly.pdbx_strand_id
1 'polypeptide(L)'
;MPYRGDFGARSASVSTARRPESTFDIEVPRSHSYPDYNHPIGQFPRHLHGVALETPLVDEEGRRPSAPATFIRWFVDGFKRDPDAQLTTRSSTFADRKAFDIAGAAAATANSPLKRRLHGRHLQMIAIGGSIGTGLFVGSGKSLATGGPASVLIAFLLVGAMIYSTVHALGEMAVLFPVAGSFSAYSTRFLDPAWGFAMGWNYALQWLVVFPLEIVAASVTVSYWSTSLSPALWVAIFYVLIFAINLFGVRGYGEAEFIFSIVKVVAVVGYIILGIVLNVAGGPDGGYIGGKYWHDPGAFHHGLKGLCSCFVNAAFAFTGTELVGLAAAEATNPRKSLPTAVKQVFWRIALFYIIALTMVGLLVPYTDKRLLRPGSEATSTQTKASPFVISITNAGITGLDSVMNAVIMISVLSVGNSAIYGSSRTLAALAEQKQAPRFLAYIDRRGRPIFAVGVAFAAGMLSFLAGSSHRDEAFTWMIAISGLSAIMTWSSICLAHIRFRRGWHVQGHSLNELTFRSQPGLIGSYIGLVFNMLVLIAQFWVGLFPIDLKDKSAKGHVQNWFSVYLAAPIVLVFYIPYKLWFRTSIVRSKDMDLKTGRRDLDIGDLIAEERRYREQWPAWKKIYKIFC
;
A
#
# COMPACT_ATOMS: atom_id res chain seq x y z
N MET A 1 -38.45 -45.66 17.51
CA MET A 1 -38.99 -46.98 17.08
C MET A 1 -40.10 -46.72 16.06
N PRO A 2 -40.27 -47.55 15.02
CA PRO A 2 -40.01 -48.99 15.04
C PRO A 2 -39.09 -49.52 13.93
N TYR A 3 -38.39 -50.59 14.28
CA TYR A 3 -37.73 -51.53 13.38
C TYR A 3 -38.69 -52.71 13.12
N ARG A 4 -38.81 -53.15 11.87
CA ARG A 4 -39.17 -54.50 11.37
C ARG A 4 -38.57 -54.54 9.96
N GLY A 5 -37.65 -55.42 9.55
CA GLY A 5 -37.46 -56.84 9.86
C GLY A 5 -37.97 -57.65 8.68
N ASP A 6 -37.11 -57.99 7.71
CA ASP A 6 -36.87 -59.37 7.26
C ASP A 6 -36.25 -59.57 5.86
N PHE A 7 -35.37 -60.56 5.88
CA PHE A 7 -34.66 -61.37 4.88
C PHE A 7 -35.34 -61.66 3.53
N GLY A 8 -34.49 -61.85 2.50
CA GLY A 8 -34.83 -62.67 1.32
C GLY A 8 -33.82 -62.57 0.18
N ALA A 9 -32.98 -63.58 0.01
CA ALA A 9 -31.91 -63.65 -1.00
C ALA A 9 -32.33 -64.39 -2.29
N ARG A 10 -31.58 -64.09 -3.36
CA ARG A 10 -31.35 -64.85 -4.63
C ARG A 10 -32.43 -64.78 -5.74
N SER A 11 -32.04 -64.22 -6.89
CA SER A 11 -31.49 -64.99 -8.03
C SER A 11 -31.28 -64.08 -9.24
N ALA A 12 -30.21 -64.33 -9.99
CA ALA A 12 -29.93 -63.68 -11.27
C ALA A 12 -30.40 -64.61 -12.40
N SER A 13 -31.02 -64.06 -13.45
CA SER A 13 -30.48 -64.09 -14.83
C SER A 13 -31.54 -63.79 -15.92
N VAL A 14 -31.03 -63.27 -17.04
CA VAL A 14 -31.51 -63.33 -18.45
C VAL A 14 -32.45 -62.22 -18.97
N SER A 15 -31.80 -61.25 -19.63
CA SER A 15 -31.93 -60.85 -21.07
C SER A 15 -33.22 -60.25 -21.67
N THR A 16 -32.99 -59.08 -22.30
CA THR A 16 -33.55 -58.56 -23.59
C THR A 16 -35.04 -58.27 -23.74
N ALA A 17 -35.40 -56.99 -23.96
CA ALA A 17 -35.68 -56.44 -25.31
C ALA A 17 -36.54 -55.14 -25.30
N ARG A 18 -36.03 -54.13 -26.03
CA ARG A 18 -36.70 -53.12 -26.89
C ARG A 18 -37.80 -52.20 -26.32
N ARG A 19 -37.58 -50.88 -26.48
CA ARG A 19 -38.52 -49.93 -27.12
C ARG A 19 -37.75 -48.81 -27.85
N PRO A 20 -38.37 -48.17 -28.88
CA PRO A 20 -37.69 -47.84 -30.13
C PRO A 20 -37.40 -46.34 -30.34
N GLU A 21 -36.46 -46.07 -31.23
CA GLU A 21 -36.26 -44.80 -31.94
C GLU A 21 -37.23 -44.68 -33.13
N SER A 22 -37.73 -43.48 -33.39
CA SER A 22 -38.14 -43.05 -34.74
C SER A 22 -38.11 -41.53 -34.87
N THR A 23 -37.51 -41.08 -35.96
CA THR A 23 -37.16 -39.74 -36.41
C THR A 23 -38.26 -39.03 -37.23
N PHE A 24 -38.12 -37.70 -37.35
CA PHE A 24 -38.33 -36.80 -38.51
C PHE A 24 -39.33 -35.62 -38.41
N ASP A 25 -38.72 -34.42 -38.56
CA ASP A 25 -39.08 -33.13 -39.19
C ASP A 25 -40.38 -32.35 -38.90
N ILE A 26 -40.24 -31.01 -38.77
CA ILE A 26 -40.82 -29.99 -39.68
C ILE A 26 -40.40 -28.53 -39.31
N GLU A 27 -39.93 -27.83 -40.36
CA GLU A 27 -39.96 -26.39 -40.72
C GLU A 27 -39.31 -25.26 -39.88
N VAL A 28 -38.34 -24.59 -40.52
CA VAL A 28 -37.87 -23.24 -40.21
C VAL A 28 -38.24 -22.31 -41.39
N PRO A 29 -38.98 -21.20 -41.20
CA PRO A 29 -39.28 -20.25 -42.27
C PRO A 29 -38.09 -19.34 -42.61
N ARG A 30 -37.99 -18.98 -43.90
CA ARG A 30 -36.98 -18.11 -44.50
C ARG A 30 -37.23 -16.61 -44.27
N SER A 31 -36.10 -15.89 -44.18
CA SER A 31 -35.76 -14.56 -44.72
C SER A 31 -36.54 -13.30 -44.30
N HIS A 32 -35.84 -12.41 -43.57
CA HIS A 32 -35.77 -10.99 -43.94
C HIS A 32 -34.32 -10.50 -43.95
N SER A 33 -34.05 -9.72 -44.99
CA SER A 33 -32.80 -9.22 -45.55
C SER A 33 -32.10 -8.14 -44.71
N TYR A 34 -30.78 -8.24 -44.56
CA TYR A 34 -29.86 -7.11 -44.35
C TYR A 34 -28.81 -7.12 -45.47
N PRO A 35 -28.42 -5.96 -46.03
CA PRO A 35 -27.56 -5.90 -47.21
C PRO A 35 -26.08 -6.12 -46.88
N ASP A 36 -25.43 -6.78 -47.84
CA ASP A 36 -24.00 -7.11 -47.95
C ASP A 36 -23.05 -5.92 -47.84
N TYR A 37 -21.87 -6.15 -47.26
CA TYR A 37 -20.62 -5.69 -47.86
C TYR A 37 -19.53 -6.77 -47.74
N ASN A 38 -19.11 -7.25 -48.92
CA ASN A 38 -18.06 -8.24 -49.21
C ASN A 38 -16.67 -7.83 -48.71
N HIS A 39 -15.87 -8.81 -48.26
CA HIS A 39 -14.59 -9.20 -48.88
C HIS A 39 -14.01 -10.49 -48.23
N PRO A 40 -13.13 -11.25 -48.92
CA PRO A 40 -13.12 -12.71 -48.89
C PRO A 40 -12.02 -13.32 -48.01
N ILE A 41 -12.27 -14.58 -47.67
CA ILE A 41 -11.39 -15.52 -46.96
C ILE A 41 -10.22 -15.94 -47.86
N GLY A 42 -9.01 -16.04 -47.28
CA GLY A 42 -7.84 -16.64 -47.92
C GLY A 42 -6.75 -17.08 -46.94
N GLN A 43 -6.82 -18.35 -46.52
CA GLN A 43 -5.73 -19.30 -46.22
C GLN A 43 -4.63 -18.95 -45.19
N PHE A 44 -4.53 -19.81 -44.16
CA PHE A 44 -3.34 -20.03 -43.34
C PHE A 44 -2.21 -20.70 -44.14
N PRO A 45 -0.94 -20.46 -43.76
CA PRO A 45 -0.07 -21.61 -43.50
C PRO A 45 0.78 -21.49 -42.22
N ARG A 46 1.00 -22.65 -41.59
CA ARG A 46 2.11 -22.91 -40.66
C ARG A 46 3.41 -22.98 -41.48
N HIS A 47 4.48 -22.28 -41.09
CA HIS A 47 5.80 -22.85 -40.79
C HIS A 47 6.86 -21.76 -40.52
N LEU A 48 7.61 -22.03 -39.45
CA LEU A 48 8.98 -21.69 -39.04
C LEU A 48 9.92 -20.87 -39.95
N HIS A 49 10.75 -20.11 -39.22
CA HIS A 49 12.08 -19.55 -39.52
C HIS A 49 12.19 -18.19 -40.23
N GLY A 50 12.60 -17.21 -39.43
CA GLY A 50 13.58 -16.16 -39.77
C GLY A 50 13.23 -15.24 -40.92
N VAL A 51 12.61 -14.09 -40.65
CA VAL A 51 12.59 -12.97 -41.59
C VAL A 51 12.84 -11.67 -40.84
N ALA A 52 13.79 -10.92 -41.40
CA ALA A 52 14.26 -9.62 -40.99
C ALA A 52 13.13 -8.57 -40.96
N LEU A 53 13.32 -7.58 -40.09
CA LEU A 53 12.50 -6.37 -40.02
C LEU A 53 12.61 -5.59 -41.34
N GLU A 54 11.57 -5.62 -42.18
CA GLU A 54 11.35 -4.56 -43.17
C GLU A 54 10.62 -3.39 -42.49
N THR A 55 11.37 -2.30 -42.29
CA THR A 55 10.86 -1.00 -41.86
C THR A 55 10.05 -0.32 -42.97
N PRO A 56 8.91 0.33 -42.67
CA PRO A 56 8.28 1.23 -43.63
C PRO A 56 9.21 2.44 -43.85
N LEU A 57 9.46 2.74 -45.12
CA LEU A 57 10.22 3.91 -45.56
C LEU A 57 9.29 5.14 -45.54
N VAL A 58 9.63 6.10 -44.66
CA VAL A 58 9.22 7.52 -44.68
C VAL A 58 7.86 7.86 -44.06
N ASP A 59 7.91 8.68 -43.02
CA ASP A 59 6.83 9.44 -42.36
C ASP A 59 6.43 10.69 -43.19
N GLU A 60 5.16 11.12 -43.11
CA GLU A 60 4.52 12.17 -43.96
C GLU A 60 5.26 13.54 -44.03
N GLU A 61 6.27 13.76 -43.19
CA GLU A 61 7.11 14.97 -43.18
C GLU A 61 8.49 14.79 -43.87
N GLY A 62 8.75 13.67 -44.55
CA GLY A 62 9.98 13.48 -45.34
C GLY A 62 11.27 13.37 -44.50
N ARG A 63 11.17 13.11 -43.20
CA ARG A 63 12.35 12.87 -42.34
C ARG A 63 12.76 11.41 -42.44
N ARG A 64 14.07 11.17 -42.52
CA ARG A 64 14.61 9.80 -42.42
C ARG A 64 14.49 9.35 -40.95
N PRO A 65 14.08 8.09 -40.67
CA PRO A 65 14.14 7.58 -39.30
C PRO A 65 15.60 7.62 -38.82
N SER A 66 15.83 8.31 -37.71
CA SER A 66 17.16 8.38 -37.08
C SER A 66 17.63 6.97 -36.71
N ALA A 67 18.90 6.66 -36.98
CA ALA A 67 19.57 5.39 -36.67
C ALA A 67 19.17 4.82 -35.29
N PRO A 68 19.10 3.48 -35.12
CA PRO A 68 18.69 2.87 -33.85
C PRO A 68 19.58 3.41 -32.72
N ALA A 69 18.97 4.15 -31.80
CA ALA A 69 19.70 4.77 -30.71
C ALA A 69 20.43 3.69 -29.91
N THR A 70 21.75 3.86 -29.72
CA THR A 70 22.51 3.05 -28.76
C THR A 70 21.80 3.09 -27.41
N PHE A 71 21.82 1.97 -26.66
CA PHE A 71 21.16 1.87 -25.35
C PHE A 71 21.48 3.07 -24.44
N ILE A 72 22.72 3.57 -24.49
CA ILE A 72 23.17 4.76 -23.75
C ILE A 72 22.43 6.03 -24.19
N ARG A 73 22.30 6.29 -25.50
CA ARG A 73 21.55 7.46 -26.01
C ARG A 73 20.08 7.36 -25.63
N TRP A 74 19.46 6.18 -25.81
CA TRP A 74 18.08 5.94 -25.38
C TRP A 74 17.87 6.10 -23.86
N PHE A 75 18.87 5.73 -23.06
CA PHE A 75 18.86 5.89 -21.60
C PHE A 75 18.96 7.36 -21.21
N VAL A 76 19.96 8.08 -21.73
CA VAL A 76 20.20 9.50 -21.46
C VAL A 76 19.04 10.38 -21.97
N ASP A 77 18.53 10.11 -23.18
CA ASP A 77 17.36 10.80 -23.71
C ASP A 77 16.11 10.58 -22.86
N GLY A 78 16.05 9.48 -22.10
CA GLY A 78 14.98 9.21 -21.15
C GLY A 78 14.86 10.25 -20.02
N PHE A 79 15.95 10.92 -19.64
CA PHE A 79 15.97 11.92 -18.57
C PHE A 79 15.59 13.34 -19.05
N LYS A 80 15.51 13.55 -20.36
CA LYS A 80 15.03 14.82 -20.92
C LYS A 80 13.56 15.03 -20.58
N ARG A 81 13.16 16.28 -20.55
CA ARG A 81 11.79 16.68 -20.27
C ARG A 81 10.85 16.08 -21.32
N ASP A 82 9.69 15.63 -20.86
CA ASP A 82 8.64 15.18 -21.74
C ASP A 82 8.13 16.36 -22.60
N PRO A 83 8.26 16.31 -23.95
CA PRO A 83 7.76 17.38 -24.82
C PRO A 83 6.24 17.54 -24.75
N ASP A 84 5.51 16.47 -24.38
CA ASP A 84 4.05 16.49 -24.24
C ASP A 84 3.59 16.95 -22.84
N ALA A 85 4.53 17.21 -21.92
CA ALA A 85 4.22 17.78 -20.61
C ALA A 85 3.86 19.26 -20.76
N GLN A 86 2.64 19.53 -21.23
CA GLN A 86 2.05 20.86 -21.12
C GLN A 86 1.93 21.21 -19.63
N LEU A 87 2.85 22.05 -19.13
CA LEU A 87 2.54 22.85 -17.94
C LEU A 87 1.30 23.64 -18.32
N THR A 88 0.18 23.38 -17.66
CA THR A 88 -1.07 24.14 -17.84
C THR A 88 -0.74 25.61 -18.00
N THR A 89 -0.98 26.12 -19.22
CA THR A 89 -0.81 27.51 -19.58
C THR A 89 -1.64 28.35 -18.60
N ARG A 90 -1.08 29.48 -18.17
CA ARG A 90 -1.67 30.46 -17.26
C ARG A 90 -3.17 30.63 -17.57
N SER A 91 -4.07 30.09 -16.72
CA SER A 91 -5.42 30.63 -16.64
C SER A 91 -5.27 31.99 -15.98
N SER A 92 -5.23 33.05 -16.80
CA SER A 92 -5.26 34.42 -16.34
C SER A 92 -6.67 34.78 -15.91
N THR A 93 -7.07 34.33 -14.73
CA THR A 93 -8.15 34.99 -14.00
C THR A 93 -7.50 35.81 -12.91
N PHE A 94 -7.60 37.14 -13.04
CA PHE A 94 -7.15 38.10 -12.03
C PHE A 94 -7.98 37.91 -10.76
N ALA A 95 -7.58 36.95 -9.92
CA ALA A 95 -8.03 36.86 -8.54
C ALA A 95 -6.82 37.17 -7.65
N ASP A 96 -7.08 38.02 -6.65
CA ASP A 96 -6.19 38.43 -5.55
C ASP A 96 -4.87 37.65 -5.46
N ARG A 97 -3.71 38.33 -5.59
CA ARG A 97 -2.36 37.72 -5.57
C ARG A 97 -2.07 36.84 -4.34
N LYS A 98 -2.93 36.89 -3.30
CA LYS A 98 -2.82 36.11 -2.06
C LYS A 98 -3.76 34.89 -1.98
N ALA A 99 -4.77 34.75 -2.85
CA ALA A 99 -5.72 33.64 -2.79
C ALA A 99 -5.17 32.41 -3.54
N PHE A 100 -5.30 31.22 -2.93
CA PHE A 100 -4.89 29.97 -3.57
C PHE A 100 -5.91 29.52 -4.64
N ASP A 101 -5.43 29.27 -5.86
CA ASP A 101 -6.24 28.82 -7.00
C ASP A 101 -6.50 27.30 -6.94
N ILE A 102 -7.63 26.93 -6.32
CA ILE A 102 -8.04 25.53 -6.14
C ILE A 102 -8.37 24.87 -7.49
N ALA A 103 -9.02 25.59 -8.41
CA ALA A 103 -9.43 25.05 -9.70
C ALA A 103 -8.21 24.76 -10.59
N GLY A 104 -7.24 25.69 -10.63
CA GLY A 104 -5.97 25.48 -11.32
C GLY A 104 -5.16 24.33 -10.73
N ALA A 105 -5.15 24.18 -9.40
CA ALA A 105 -4.49 23.05 -8.74
C ALA A 105 -5.15 21.69 -9.08
N ALA A 106 -6.48 21.63 -9.12
CA ALA A 106 -7.23 20.44 -9.54
C ALA A 106 -6.97 20.09 -11.01
N ALA A 107 -6.91 21.09 -11.90
CA ALA A 107 -6.60 20.87 -13.31
C ALA A 107 -5.15 20.42 -13.53
N ALA A 108 -4.19 20.98 -12.79
CA ALA A 108 -2.78 20.60 -12.88
C ALA A 108 -2.55 19.13 -12.50
N THR A 109 -3.14 18.68 -11.38
CA THR A 109 -3.01 17.28 -10.92
C THR A 109 -3.76 16.28 -11.80
N ALA A 110 -4.85 16.71 -12.44
CA ALA A 110 -5.59 15.89 -13.41
C ALA A 110 -4.84 15.70 -14.74
N ASN A 111 -4.10 16.72 -15.17
CA ASN A 111 -3.32 16.73 -16.40
C ASN A 111 -1.82 16.47 -16.17
N SER A 112 -1.46 15.86 -15.03
CA SER A 112 -0.07 15.55 -14.71
C SER A 112 0.57 14.68 -15.81
N PRO A 113 1.83 14.95 -16.21
CA PRO A 113 2.52 14.21 -17.27
C PRO A 113 3.03 12.82 -16.83
N LEU A 114 2.59 12.32 -15.67
CA LEU A 114 2.88 10.97 -15.21
C LEU A 114 2.41 9.92 -16.23
N LYS A 115 3.27 8.94 -16.52
CA LYS A 115 3.00 7.92 -17.55
C LYS A 115 2.16 6.78 -16.97
N ARG A 116 1.04 6.47 -17.63
CA ARG A 116 0.10 5.41 -17.26
C ARG A 116 0.60 4.02 -17.64
N ARG A 117 1.60 3.49 -16.93
CA ARG A 117 2.27 2.21 -17.24
C ARG A 117 2.07 1.12 -16.19
N LEU A 118 1.35 1.39 -15.10
CA LEU A 118 1.05 0.39 -14.10
C LEU A 118 -0.17 -0.44 -14.52
N HIS A 119 0.06 -1.75 -14.66
CA HIS A 119 -0.97 -2.72 -15.00
C HIS A 119 -1.71 -3.18 -13.74
N GLY A 120 -2.86 -3.83 -13.93
CA GLY A 120 -3.65 -4.37 -12.82
C GLY A 120 -2.84 -5.26 -11.85
N ARG A 121 -1.93 -6.09 -12.38
CA ARG A 121 -1.04 -6.92 -11.55
C ARG A 121 -0.10 -6.10 -10.66
N HIS A 122 0.40 -4.97 -11.14
CA HIS A 122 1.26 -4.10 -10.33
C HIS A 122 0.45 -3.47 -9.19
N LEU A 123 -0.75 -2.95 -9.48
CA LEU A 123 -1.61 -2.38 -8.45
C LEU A 123 -2.02 -3.40 -7.38
N GLN A 124 -2.30 -4.64 -7.80
CA GLN A 124 -2.62 -5.72 -6.86
C GLN A 124 -1.41 -6.07 -5.98
N MET A 125 -0.21 -6.22 -6.55
CA MET A 125 0.97 -6.51 -5.73
C MET A 125 1.35 -5.35 -4.80
N ILE A 126 1.18 -4.09 -5.24
CA ILE A 126 1.34 -2.92 -4.36
C ILE A 126 0.34 -2.98 -3.20
N ALA A 127 -0.92 -3.35 -3.47
CA ALA A 127 -1.96 -3.47 -2.45
C ALA A 127 -1.70 -4.62 -1.45
N ILE A 128 -1.25 -5.77 -1.96
CA ILE A 128 -1.03 -7.00 -1.19
C ILE A 128 0.29 -6.93 -0.41
N GLY A 129 1.40 -6.63 -1.08
CA GLY A 129 2.75 -6.80 -0.55
C GLY A 129 3.54 -5.50 -0.32
N GLY A 130 3.07 -4.37 -0.86
CA GLY A 130 3.76 -3.07 -0.79
C GLY A 130 3.96 -2.49 0.60
N SER A 131 3.39 -3.13 1.62
CA SER A 131 3.52 -2.70 3.01
C SER A 131 3.60 -3.84 4.00
N ILE A 132 4.05 -4.99 3.51
CA ILE A 132 4.68 -6.03 4.32
C ILE A 132 6.17 -5.66 4.41
N GLY A 133 6.68 -5.42 5.61
CA GLY A 133 8.05 -4.95 5.83
C GLY A 133 8.38 -4.73 7.29
N THR A 134 9.20 -3.70 7.58
CA THR A 134 9.77 -3.43 8.91
C THR A 134 8.71 -3.43 10.02
N GLY A 135 7.55 -2.78 9.83
CA GLY A 135 6.52 -2.74 10.89
C GLY A 135 5.99 -4.12 11.30
N LEU A 136 5.83 -5.05 10.34
CA LEU A 136 5.38 -6.42 10.62
C LEU A 136 6.53 -7.29 11.16
N PHE A 137 7.67 -7.32 10.48
CA PHE A 137 8.72 -8.30 10.79
C PHE A 137 9.65 -7.84 11.91
N VAL A 138 9.93 -6.54 12.02
CA VAL A 138 10.92 -5.98 12.96
C VAL A 138 10.19 -5.29 14.12
N GLY A 139 9.25 -4.40 13.79
CA GLY A 139 8.49 -3.61 14.75
C GLY A 139 7.58 -4.43 15.65
N SER A 140 7.01 -5.54 15.15
CA SER A 140 6.18 -6.44 15.98
C SER A 140 6.95 -7.03 17.16
N GLY A 141 8.26 -7.20 17.06
CA GLY A 141 9.08 -7.66 18.18
C GLY A 141 9.09 -6.66 19.34
N LYS A 142 9.15 -5.36 19.02
CA LYS A 142 9.01 -4.29 20.01
C LYS A 142 7.60 -4.27 20.62
N SER A 143 6.56 -4.34 19.79
CA SER A 143 5.18 -4.39 20.28
C SER A 143 4.88 -5.61 21.14
N LEU A 144 5.42 -6.77 20.78
CA LEU A 144 5.30 -8.00 21.57
C LEU A 144 5.99 -7.83 22.92
N ALA A 145 7.24 -7.35 22.92
CA ALA A 145 8.01 -7.14 24.15
C ALA A 145 7.38 -6.10 25.09
N THR A 146 6.73 -5.04 24.58
CA THR A 146 6.14 -3.99 25.41
C THR A 146 4.69 -4.25 25.80
N GLY A 147 3.88 -4.83 24.92
CA GLY A 147 2.44 -4.99 25.09
C GLY A 147 1.97 -6.42 25.36
N GLY A 148 2.75 -7.44 25.00
CA GLY A 148 2.33 -8.84 25.08
C GLY A 148 1.48 -9.28 23.86
N PRO A 149 1.25 -10.60 23.70
CA PRO A 149 0.68 -11.16 22.49
C PRO A 149 -0.76 -10.71 22.21
N ALA A 150 -1.60 -10.57 23.24
CA ALA A 150 -2.98 -10.11 23.07
C ALA A 150 -3.04 -8.62 22.67
N SER A 151 -2.21 -7.77 23.29
CA SER A 151 -2.13 -6.35 22.93
C SER A 151 -1.74 -6.15 21.47
N VAL A 152 -0.76 -6.93 20.97
CA VAL A 152 -0.35 -6.89 19.56
C VAL A 152 -1.54 -7.23 18.67
N LEU A 153 -2.23 -8.34 18.92
CA LEU A 153 -3.34 -8.77 18.07
C LEU A 153 -4.50 -7.79 18.10
N ILE A 154 -4.89 -7.30 19.26
CA ILE A 154 -5.98 -6.32 19.40
C ILE A 154 -5.60 -5.03 18.67
N ALA A 155 -4.37 -4.52 18.85
CA ALA A 155 -3.93 -3.31 18.17
C ALA A 155 -3.96 -3.45 16.64
N PHE A 156 -3.43 -4.56 16.10
CA PHE A 156 -3.42 -4.82 14.66
C PHE A 156 -4.82 -5.09 14.10
N LEU A 157 -5.73 -5.70 14.87
CA LEU A 157 -7.13 -5.89 14.48
C LEU A 157 -7.88 -4.56 14.39
N LEU A 158 -7.75 -3.71 15.40
CA LEU A 158 -8.43 -2.42 15.45
C LEU A 158 -7.90 -1.45 14.37
N VAL A 159 -6.57 -1.36 14.23
CA VAL A 159 -5.96 -0.56 13.15
C VAL A 159 -6.29 -1.17 11.78
N GLY A 160 -6.33 -2.51 11.66
CA GLY A 160 -6.77 -3.23 10.47
C GLY A 160 -8.19 -2.86 10.03
N ALA A 161 -9.16 -2.88 10.97
CA ALA A 161 -10.54 -2.50 10.69
C ALA A 161 -10.66 -1.02 10.28
N MET A 162 -9.88 -0.13 10.91
CA MET A 162 -9.83 1.28 10.54
C MET A 162 -9.23 1.46 9.14
N ILE A 163 -8.08 0.85 8.83
CA ILE A 163 -7.42 1.04 7.54
C ILE A 163 -8.24 0.45 6.40
N TYR A 164 -8.97 -0.64 6.63
CA TYR A 164 -9.96 -1.16 5.70
C TYR A 164 -10.98 -0.07 5.31
N SER A 165 -11.52 0.63 6.31
CA SER A 165 -12.47 1.73 6.09
C SER A 165 -11.83 2.91 5.34
N THR A 166 -10.59 3.28 5.70
CA THR A 166 -9.84 4.37 5.05
C THR A 166 -9.52 4.06 3.59
N VAL A 167 -9.05 2.84 3.26
CA VAL A 167 -8.67 2.50 1.88
C VAL A 167 -9.90 2.32 0.99
N HIS A 168 -11.03 1.84 1.53
CA HIS A 168 -12.28 1.84 0.79
C HIS A 168 -12.80 3.25 0.50
N ALA A 169 -12.69 4.17 1.47
CA ALA A 169 -13.01 5.58 1.28
C ALA A 169 -12.08 6.24 0.24
N LEU A 170 -10.78 5.95 0.30
CA LEU A 170 -9.80 6.39 -0.69
C LEU A 170 -10.12 5.85 -2.09
N GLY A 171 -10.44 4.56 -2.18
CA GLY A 171 -10.76 3.88 -3.44
C GLY A 171 -11.96 4.49 -4.14
N GLU A 172 -13.00 4.87 -3.39
CA GLU A 172 -14.17 5.54 -3.95
C GLU A 172 -13.82 6.89 -4.60
N MET A 173 -13.01 7.70 -3.92
CA MET A 173 -12.54 8.98 -4.48
C MET A 173 -11.54 8.78 -5.62
N ALA A 174 -10.64 7.80 -5.53
CA ALA A 174 -9.55 7.60 -6.49
C ALA A 174 -9.99 6.89 -7.79
N VAL A 175 -11.05 6.08 -7.75
CA VAL A 175 -11.69 5.57 -8.96
C VAL A 175 -12.36 6.70 -9.74
N LEU A 176 -12.98 7.64 -9.02
CA LEU A 176 -13.69 8.76 -9.63
C LEU A 176 -12.74 9.84 -10.14
N PHE A 177 -11.70 10.17 -9.36
CA PHE A 177 -10.70 11.19 -9.64
C PHE A 177 -9.29 10.60 -9.59
N PRO A 178 -8.85 9.86 -10.61
CA PRO A 178 -7.49 9.29 -10.68
C PRO A 178 -6.45 10.37 -11.01
N VAL A 179 -6.20 11.28 -10.06
CA VAL A 179 -5.32 12.45 -10.21
C VAL A 179 -4.00 12.26 -9.45
N ALA A 180 -2.95 12.96 -9.89
CA ALA A 180 -1.66 12.96 -9.21
C ALA A 180 -1.78 13.49 -7.77
N GLY A 181 -1.02 12.90 -6.83
CA GLY A 181 -1.06 13.24 -5.41
C GLY A 181 -2.21 12.58 -4.61
N SER A 182 -3.26 12.10 -5.29
CA SER A 182 -4.38 11.35 -4.68
C SER A 182 -4.96 12.06 -3.45
N PHE A 183 -4.80 11.50 -2.25
CA PHE A 183 -5.36 12.04 -1.01
C PHE A 183 -4.83 13.42 -0.61
N SER A 184 -3.61 13.82 -1.00
CA SER A 184 -3.15 15.19 -0.77
C SER A 184 -3.94 16.18 -1.63
N ALA A 185 -4.17 15.84 -2.90
CA ALA A 185 -5.02 16.60 -3.81
C ALA A 185 -6.49 16.60 -3.36
N TYR A 186 -7.02 15.47 -2.86
CA TYR A 186 -8.37 15.42 -2.28
C TYR A 186 -8.50 16.28 -1.03
N SER A 187 -7.44 16.38 -0.21
CA SER A 187 -7.42 17.25 0.97
C SER A 187 -7.49 18.73 0.54
N THR A 188 -6.71 19.15 -0.46
CA THR A 188 -6.80 20.50 -1.05
C THR A 188 -8.17 20.76 -1.66
N ARG A 189 -8.74 19.78 -2.37
CA ARG A 189 -9.97 19.90 -3.16
C ARG A 189 -11.24 19.89 -2.33
N PHE A 190 -11.33 19.04 -1.31
CA PHE A 190 -12.58 18.80 -0.56
C PHE A 190 -12.58 19.38 0.85
N LEU A 191 -11.40 19.70 1.41
CA LEU A 191 -11.27 20.22 2.77
C LEU A 191 -10.90 21.71 2.76
N ASP A 192 -9.60 22.00 2.68
CA ASP A 192 -9.02 23.36 2.75
C ASP A 192 -7.61 23.29 2.15
N PRO A 193 -7.19 24.26 1.31
CA PRO A 193 -5.87 24.23 0.69
C PRO A 193 -4.68 24.23 1.68
N ALA A 194 -4.80 24.87 2.84
CA ALA A 194 -3.76 24.81 3.87
C ALA A 194 -3.66 23.43 4.50
N TRP A 195 -4.81 22.76 4.69
CA TRP A 195 -4.82 21.37 5.16
C TRP A 195 -4.23 20.43 4.11
N GLY A 196 -4.54 20.64 2.83
CA GLY A 196 -3.92 19.91 1.72
C GLY A 196 -2.41 20.08 1.64
N PHE A 197 -1.90 21.31 1.80
CA PHE A 197 -0.47 21.59 1.90
C PHE A 197 0.18 20.85 3.07
N ALA A 198 -0.42 20.93 4.26
CA ALA A 198 0.11 20.27 5.45
C ALA A 198 0.12 18.73 5.31
N MET A 199 -0.96 18.14 4.82
CA MET A 199 -1.05 16.69 4.61
C MET A 199 -0.12 16.20 3.50
N GLY A 200 0.06 16.98 2.44
CA GLY A 200 1.03 16.68 1.39
C GLY A 200 2.46 16.63 1.92
N TRP A 201 2.90 17.66 2.65
CA TRP A 201 4.23 17.68 3.24
C TRP A 201 4.40 16.63 4.34
N ASN A 202 3.37 16.38 5.15
CA ASN A 202 3.35 15.31 6.14
C ASN A 202 3.61 13.94 5.51
N TYR A 203 2.93 13.65 4.39
CA TYR A 203 3.09 12.38 3.68
C TYR A 203 4.43 12.30 2.92
N ALA A 204 4.88 13.40 2.34
CA ALA A 204 6.20 13.45 1.70
C ALA A 204 7.31 13.20 2.73
N LEU A 205 7.31 13.92 3.85
CA LEU A 205 8.29 13.77 4.93
C LEU A 205 8.26 12.38 5.54
N GLN A 206 7.07 11.80 5.71
CA GLN A 206 6.93 10.41 6.12
C GLN A 206 7.74 9.47 5.23
N TRP A 207 7.50 9.47 3.91
CA TRP A 207 8.25 8.58 3.03
C TRP A 207 9.73 8.93 2.87
N LEU A 208 10.09 10.21 2.98
CA LEU A 208 11.49 10.65 3.01
C LEU A 208 12.24 10.06 4.23
N VAL A 209 11.55 9.86 5.36
CA VAL A 209 12.09 9.27 6.58
C VAL A 209 12.00 7.74 6.59
N VAL A 210 10.97 7.17 5.96
CA VAL A 210 10.83 5.71 5.80
C VAL A 210 11.98 5.15 4.97
N PHE A 211 12.40 5.81 3.89
CA PHE A 211 13.50 5.30 3.06
C PHE A 211 14.78 5.00 3.87
N PRO A 212 15.39 5.97 4.59
CA PRO A 212 16.56 5.67 5.40
C PRO A 212 16.27 4.66 6.52
N LEU A 213 15.09 4.70 7.15
CA LEU A 213 14.66 3.74 8.17
C LEU A 213 14.72 2.29 7.64
N GLU A 214 14.20 2.03 6.44
CA GLU A 214 14.20 0.69 5.85
C GLU A 214 15.63 0.24 5.51
N ILE A 215 16.50 1.13 5.03
CA ILE A 215 17.92 0.79 4.78
C ILE A 215 18.64 0.45 6.11
N VAL A 216 18.37 1.19 7.19
CA VAL A 216 18.89 0.86 8.53
C VAL A 216 18.35 -0.50 8.97
N ALA A 217 17.05 -0.74 8.87
CA ALA A 217 16.44 -2.02 9.24
C ALA A 217 17.05 -3.20 8.45
N ALA A 218 17.28 -3.04 7.15
CA ALA A 218 17.94 -4.05 6.33
C ALA A 218 19.36 -4.34 6.84
N SER A 219 20.14 -3.31 7.20
CA SER A 219 21.47 -3.51 7.79
C SER A 219 21.42 -4.26 9.13
N VAL A 220 20.38 -4.04 9.95
CA VAL A 220 20.16 -4.78 11.20
C VAL A 220 19.82 -6.25 10.92
N THR A 221 19.01 -6.55 9.91
CA THR A 221 18.73 -7.95 9.53
C THR A 221 19.98 -8.70 9.10
N VAL A 222 20.96 -8.02 8.50
CA VAL A 222 22.24 -8.66 8.14
C VAL A 222 23.08 -9.03 9.36
N SER A 223 22.92 -8.31 10.48
CA SER A 223 23.64 -8.59 11.72
C SER A 223 23.33 -9.99 12.27
N TYR A 224 22.19 -10.58 11.88
CA TYR A 224 21.82 -11.97 12.21
C TYR A 224 22.86 -13.00 11.77
N TRP A 225 23.54 -12.80 10.64
CA TRP A 225 24.58 -13.72 10.15
C TRP A 225 25.98 -13.42 10.73
N SER A 226 26.08 -12.58 11.76
CA SER A 226 27.32 -12.25 12.47
C SER A 226 28.48 -11.89 11.54
N THR A 227 28.26 -10.93 10.64
CA THR A 227 29.30 -10.47 9.69
C THR A 227 30.32 -9.57 10.40
N SER A 228 31.62 -9.75 10.11
CA SER A 228 32.70 -8.85 10.56
C SER A 228 32.72 -7.49 9.86
N LEU A 229 31.81 -7.27 8.91
CA LEU A 229 31.72 -6.07 8.08
C LEU A 229 30.95 -4.94 8.78
N SER A 230 31.32 -3.69 8.47
CA SER A 230 30.66 -2.53 9.06
C SER A 230 29.21 -2.40 8.58
N PRO A 231 28.25 -2.00 9.44
CA PRO A 231 26.87 -1.74 9.03
C PRO A 231 26.76 -0.70 7.90
N ALA A 232 27.67 0.27 7.87
CA ALA A 232 27.73 1.31 6.84
C ALA A 232 27.96 0.76 5.42
N LEU A 233 28.71 -0.34 5.28
CA LEU A 233 28.92 -0.99 3.98
C LEU A 233 27.62 -1.58 3.44
N TRP A 234 26.86 -2.27 4.29
CA TRP A 234 25.56 -2.83 3.91
C TRP A 234 24.55 -1.73 3.57
N VAL A 235 24.55 -0.63 4.33
CA VAL A 235 23.77 0.56 3.99
C VAL A 235 24.11 1.06 2.59
N ALA A 236 25.39 1.20 2.24
CA ALA A 236 25.81 1.65 0.91
C ALA A 236 25.35 0.70 -0.21
N ILE A 237 25.50 -0.62 -0.02
CA ILE A 237 25.06 -1.64 -0.99
C ILE A 237 23.55 -1.53 -1.25
N PHE A 238 22.75 -1.50 -0.18
CA PHE A 238 21.30 -1.43 -0.30
C PHE A 238 20.83 -0.09 -0.87
N TYR A 239 21.46 1.02 -0.48
CA TYR A 239 21.18 2.33 -1.04
C TYR A 239 21.41 2.37 -2.55
N VAL A 240 22.56 1.85 -3.03
CA VAL A 240 22.89 1.77 -4.46
C VAL A 240 21.93 0.84 -5.21
N LEU A 241 21.52 -0.28 -4.60
CA LEU A 241 20.53 -1.19 -5.18
C LEU A 241 19.20 -0.47 -5.44
N ILE A 242 18.66 0.25 -4.43
CA ILE A 242 17.40 0.97 -4.56
C ILE A 242 17.53 2.14 -5.55
N PHE A 243 18.68 2.81 -5.56
CA PHE A 243 19.01 3.83 -6.56
C PHE A 243 18.93 3.26 -7.98
N ALA A 244 19.61 2.15 -8.24
CA ALA A 244 19.62 1.48 -9.53
C ALA A 244 18.21 1.09 -10.01
N ILE A 245 17.36 0.55 -9.12
CA ILE A 245 15.96 0.18 -9.46
C ILE A 245 15.17 1.42 -9.90
N ASN A 246 15.31 2.53 -9.17
CA ASN A 246 14.54 3.75 -9.43
C ASN A 246 15.01 4.51 -10.68
N LEU A 247 16.24 4.26 -11.17
CA LEU A 247 16.70 4.74 -12.47
C LEU A 247 15.96 4.12 -13.66
N PHE A 248 15.14 3.07 -13.46
CA PHE A 248 14.30 2.50 -14.51
C PHE A 248 12.88 3.09 -14.52
N GLY A 249 12.52 3.94 -13.55
CA GLY A 249 11.24 4.64 -13.47
C GLY A 249 10.09 3.76 -13.03
N VAL A 250 8.84 4.20 -13.28
CA VAL A 250 7.63 3.53 -12.76
C VAL A 250 7.51 2.06 -13.17
N ARG A 251 8.00 1.69 -14.36
CA ARG A 251 8.00 0.29 -14.82
C ARG A 251 9.00 -0.55 -14.03
N GLY A 252 10.22 -0.05 -13.83
CA GLY A 252 11.24 -0.73 -13.02
C GLY A 252 10.76 -0.92 -11.58
N TYR A 253 10.18 0.13 -10.99
CA TYR A 253 9.52 0.07 -9.70
C TYR A 253 8.44 -1.02 -9.66
N GLY A 254 7.50 -1.00 -10.61
CA GLY A 254 6.36 -1.93 -10.63
C GLY A 254 6.76 -3.40 -10.79
N GLU A 255 7.77 -3.70 -11.62
CA GLU A 255 8.27 -5.08 -11.78
C GLU A 255 9.08 -5.54 -10.56
N ALA A 256 9.94 -4.68 -10.00
CA ALA A 256 10.68 -5.00 -8.78
C ALA A 256 9.72 -5.29 -7.62
N GLU A 257 8.71 -4.44 -7.45
CA GLU A 257 7.71 -4.59 -6.40
C GLU A 257 6.83 -5.83 -6.59
N PHE A 258 6.53 -6.19 -7.84
CA PHE A 258 5.84 -7.44 -8.17
C PHE A 258 6.64 -8.66 -7.70
N ILE A 259 7.94 -8.72 -8.02
CA ILE A 259 8.82 -9.82 -7.62
C ILE A 259 8.98 -9.86 -6.09
N PHE A 260 9.31 -8.74 -5.47
CA PHE A 260 9.48 -8.66 -4.02
C PHE A 260 8.21 -9.10 -3.29
N SER A 261 7.04 -8.64 -3.74
CA SER A 261 5.78 -8.98 -3.09
C SER A 261 5.43 -10.46 -3.21
N ILE A 262 5.75 -11.14 -4.32
CA ILE A 262 5.54 -12.60 -4.44
C ILE A 262 6.37 -13.34 -3.38
N VAL A 263 7.65 -13.01 -3.24
CA VAL A 263 8.54 -13.63 -2.25
C VAL A 263 7.99 -13.45 -0.84
N LYS A 264 7.55 -12.24 -0.49
CA LYS A 264 6.95 -11.94 0.82
C LYS A 264 5.69 -12.78 1.08
N VAL A 265 4.77 -12.82 0.12
CA VAL A 265 3.50 -13.53 0.27
C VAL A 265 3.74 -15.03 0.49
N VAL A 266 4.59 -15.64 -0.34
CA VAL A 266 4.94 -17.05 -0.20
C VAL A 266 5.58 -17.34 1.16
N ALA A 267 6.51 -16.51 1.61
CA ALA A 267 7.17 -16.70 2.89
C ALA A 267 6.22 -16.55 4.09
N VAL A 268 5.30 -15.57 4.09
CA VAL A 268 4.35 -15.42 5.20
C VAL A 268 3.35 -16.58 5.22
N VAL A 269 2.86 -17.02 4.05
CA VAL A 269 1.99 -18.21 3.99
C VAL A 269 2.72 -19.46 4.48
N GLY A 270 3.96 -19.66 4.05
CA GLY A 270 4.82 -20.75 4.53
C GLY A 270 5.05 -20.68 6.04
N TYR A 271 5.32 -19.49 6.57
CA TYR A 271 5.48 -19.25 8.02
C TYR A 271 4.20 -19.55 8.80
N ILE A 272 3.02 -19.19 8.27
CA ILE A 272 1.74 -19.49 8.92
C ILE A 272 1.53 -21.01 9.01
N ILE A 273 1.75 -21.73 7.90
CA ILE A 273 1.62 -23.20 7.88
C ILE A 273 2.60 -23.81 8.89
N LEU A 274 3.86 -23.40 8.86
CA LEU A 274 4.87 -23.84 9.82
C LEU A 274 4.44 -23.55 11.25
N GLY A 275 3.98 -22.33 11.53
CA GLY A 275 3.60 -21.90 12.86
C GLY A 275 2.44 -22.70 13.43
N ILE A 276 1.46 -23.06 12.59
CA ILE A 276 0.35 -23.96 12.98
C ILE A 276 0.91 -25.33 13.35
N VAL A 277 1.77 -25.91 12.50
CA VAL A 277 2.38 -27.23 12.73
C VAL A 277 3.20 -27.25 14.02
N LEU A 278 4.04 -26.23 14.24
CA LEU A 278 4.84 -26.11 15.46
C LEU A 278 3.98 -25.98 16.72
N ASN A 279 2.87 -25.25 16.63
CA ASN A 279 1.98 -25.06 17.76
C ASN A 279 1.31 -26.37 18.20
N VAL A 280 0.91 -27.21 17.23
CA VAL A 280 0.24 -28.50 17.47
C VAL A 280 1.21 -29.69 17.64
N ALA A 281 2.42 -29.46 18.15
CA ALA A 281 3.44 -30.47 18.45
C ALA A 281 4.15 -31.12 17.24
N GLY A 282 4.10 -30.51 16.06
CA GLY A 282 4.82 -30.99 14.87
C GLY A 282 6.28 -30.55 14.77
N GLY A 283 6.85 -29.99 15.85
CA GLY A 283 8.27 -29.60 15.91
C GLY A 283 9.22 -30.78 16.19
N PRO A 284 10.53 -30.61 15.97
CA PRO A 284 11.55 -31.64 16.25
C PRO A 284 11.48 -32.24 17.66
N ASP A 285 11.18 -31.41 18.66
CA ASP A 285 11.09 -31.82 20.07
C ASP A 285 9.69 -32.34 20.48
N GLY A 286 8.71 -32.36 19.55
CA GLY A 286 7.41 -33.01 19.75
C GLY A 286 6.48 -32.44 20.83
N GLY A 287 6.69 -31.19 21.29
CA GLY A 287 5.91 -30.58 22.37
C GLY A 287 4.71 -29.74 21.91
N TYR A 288 3.52 -29.97 22.50
CA TYR A 288 2.36 -29.09 22.29
C TYR A 288 2.58 -27.75 22.99
N ILE A 289 2.56 -26.65 22.23
CA ILE A 289 2.73 -25.29 22.75
C ILE A 289 1.36 -24.72 23.14
N GLY A 290 0.37 -24.82 22.26
CA GLY A 290 -0.97 -24.27 22.48
C GLY A 290 -0.93 -22.79 22.84
N GLY A 291 -1.65 -22.44 23.92
CA GLY A 291 -1.66 -21.09 24.49
C GLY A 291 -0.60 -20.84 25.57
N LYS A 292 0.47 -21.66 25.68
CA LYS A 292 1.43 -21.60 26.79
C LYS A 292 1.88 -20.18 27.12
N TYR A 293 2.38 -19.45 26.11
CA TYR A 293 2.90 -18.08 26.32
C TYR A 293 1.83 -17.01 26.58
N TRP A 294 0.55 -17.33 26.32
CA TRP A 294 -0.58 -16.48 26.68
C TRP A 294 -1.00 -16.65 28.15
N HIS A 295 -0.63 -17.77 28.78
CA HIS A 295 -0.84 -18.02 30.21
C HIS A 295 0.40 -17.66 31.04
N ASP A 296 1.58 -18.08 30.60
CA ASP A 296 2.86 -17.80 31.25
C ASP A 296 3.92 -17.43 30.18
N PRO A 297 4.41 -16.19 30.11
CA PRO A 297 4.32 -15.12 31.13
C PRO A 297 3.00 -14.32 31.14
N GLY A 298 2.12 -14.50 30.14
CA GLY A 298 0.78 -13.92 30.13
C GLY A 298 0.37 -13.25 28.81
N ALA A 299 -0.90 -12.90 28.68
CA ALA A 299 -1.46 -12.34 27.45
C ALA A 299 -1.19 -10.84 27.26
N PHE A 300 -1.15 -10.07 28.36
CA PHE A 300 -0.98 -8.63 28.37
C PHE A 300 0.24 -8.22 29.19
N HIS A 301 1.20 -7.56 28.54
CA HIS A 301 2.30 -6.89 29.20
C HIS A 301 1.96 -5.39 29.36
N HIS A 302 2.13 -4.84 30.55
CA HIS A 302 1.78 -3.44 30.88
C HIS A 302 0.31 -3.02 30.65
N GLY A 303 -0.62 -3.96 30.58
CA GLY A 303 -2.07 -3.72 30.50
C GLY A 303 -2.49 -2.82 29.33
N LEU A 304 -3.45 -1.91 29.58
CA LEU A 304 -3.97 -0.98 28.57
C LEU A 304 -2.89 -0.09 27.95
N LYS A 305 -1.87 0.28 28.74
CA LYS A 305 -0.77 1.12 28.27
C LYS A 305 0.12 0.37 27.28
N GLY A 306 0.35 -0.92 27.53
CA GLY A 306 0.99 -1.83 26.58
C GLY A 306 0.24 -1.91 25.25
N LEU A 307 -1.09 -2.05 25.30
CA LEU A 307 -1.96 -1.99 24.12
C LEU A 307 -1.81 -0.67 23.36
N CYS A 308 -1.93 0.47 24.04
CA CYS A 308 -1.80 1.78 23.41
C CYS A 308 -0.42 1.97 22.74
N SER A 309 0.64 1.46 23.35
CA SER A 309 2.00 1.52 22.78
C SER A 309 2.15 0.73 21.47
N CYS A 310 1.26 -0.21 21.20
CA CYS A 310 1.29 -1.02 19.98
C CYS A 310 0.64 -0.31 18.77
N PHE A 311 -0.21 0.70 18.97
CA PHE A 311 -0.96 1.32 17.87
C PHE A 311 -0.07 2.01 16.84
N VAL A 312 0.98 2.72 17.25
CA VAL A 312 1.89 3.39 16.30
C VAL A 312 2.64 2.38 15.46
N ASN A 313 3.10 1.27 16.04
CA ASN A 313 3.74 0.22 15.25
C ASN A 313 2.74 -0.47 14.31
N ALA A 314 1.52 -0.73 14.76
CA ALA A 314 0.47 -1.26 13.90
C ALA A 314 0.16 -0.30 12.73
N ALA A 315 0.03 1.01 12.99
CA ALA A 315 -0.18 2.03 11.97
C ALA A 315 1.02 2.11 11.00
N PHE A 316 2.24 2.06 11.52
CA PHE A 316 3.44 1.99 10.69
C PHE A 316 3.45 0.73 9.81
N ALA A 317 3.07 -0.42 10.36
CA ALA A 317 3.01 -1.67 9.62
C ALA A 317 1.93 -1.68 8.52
N PHE A 318 0.85 -0.91 8.68
CA PHE A 318 -0.19 -0.76 7.66
C PHE A 318 0.05 0.41 6.67
N THR A 319 0.99 1.30 6.97
CA THR A 319 1.42 2.40 6.08
C THR A 319 1.80 1.84 4.72
N GLY A 320 1.35 2.46 3.64
CA GLY A 320 1.57 1.99 2.28
C GLY A 320 0.39 1.20 1.70
N THR A 321 -0.62 0.87 2.52
CA THR A 321 -1.96 0.47 2.01
C THR A 321 -2.51 1.54 1.08
N GLU A 322 -2.33 2.82 1.44
CA GLU A 322 -2.86 3.96 0.69
C GLU A 322 -2.07 4.30 -0.58
N LEU A 323 -0.89 3.70 -0.82
CA LEU A 323 -0.10 3.90 -2.05
C LEU A 323 -0.87 3.50 -3.31
N VAL A 324 -1.85 2.60 -3.20
CA VAL A 324 -2.75 2.24 -4.30
C VAL A 324 -3.50 3.46 -4.85
N GLY A 325 -3.81 4.44 -3.99
CA GLY A 325 -4.43 5.70 -4.39
C GLY A 325 -3.47 6.58 -5.18
N LEU A 326 -2.20 6.66 -4.79
CA LEU A 326 -1.18 7.40 -5.53
C LEU A 326 -0.88 6.75 -6.89
N ALA A 327 -0.84 5.41 -6.92
CA ALA A 327 -0.67 4.62 -8.12
C ALA A 327 -1.85 4.69 -9.09
N ALA A 328 -3.03 5.15 -8.65
CA ALA A 328 -4.21 5.31 -9.50
C ALA A 328 -3.97 6.26 -10.68
N ALA A 329 -3.16 7.31 -10.48
CA ALA A 329 -2.81 8.27 -11.53
C ALA A 329 -1.96 7.64 -12.66
N GLU A 330 -1.16 6.63 -12.33
CA GLU A 330 -0.28 5.92 -13.27
C GLU A 330 -0.88 4.57 -13.74
N ALA A 331 -2.12 4.26 -13.35
CA ALA A 331 -2.80 3.04 -13.76
C ALA A 331 -3.36 3.15 -15.19
N THR A 332 -3.24 2.07 -15.97
CA THR A 332 -3.79 2.03 -17.34
C THR A 332 -5.32 2.12 -17.34
N ASN A 333 -5.98 1.36 -16.46
CA ASN A 333 -7.43 1.35 -16.28
C ASN A 333 -7.83 1.37 -14.80
N PRO A 334 -7.78 2.54 -14.13
CA PRO A 334 -8.08 2.65 -12.69
C PRO A 334 -9.51 2.21 -12.36
N ARG A 335 -10.47 2.37 -13.29
CA ARG A 335 -11.87 1.96 -13.11
C ARG A 335 -12.01 0.46 -12.79
N LYS A 336 -11.21 -0.39 -13.45
CA LYS A 336 -11.26 -1.84 -13.26
C LYS A 336 -10.22 -2.35 -12.25
N SER A 337 -9.01 -1.82 -12.28
CA SER A 337 -7.91 -2.32 -11.45
C SER A 337 -7.98 -1.87 -10.00
N LEU A 338 -8.36 -0.61 -9.74
CA LEU A 338 -8.32 -0.03 -8.40
C LEU A 338 -9.35 -0.63 -7.44
N PRO A 339 -10.63 -0.89 -7.83
CA PRO A 339 -11.58 -1.56 -6.94
C PRO A 339 -11.12 -2.94 -6.48
N THR A 340 -10.46 -3.69 -7.38
CA THR A 340 -9.91 -5.02 -7.10
C THR A 340 -8.78 -4.90 -6.07
N ALA A 341 -7.84 -3.96 -6.28
CA ALA A 341 -6.73 -3.71 -5.37
C ALA A 341 -7.20 -3.26 -3.97
N VAL A 342 -8.21 -2.40 -3.90
CA VAL A 342 -8.79 -1.91 -2.64
C VAL A 342 -9.41 -3.05 -1.83
N LYS A 343 -10.17 -3.95 -2.46
CA LYS A 343 -10.81 -5.08 -1.76
C LYS A 343 -9.81 -6.10 -1.22
N GLN A 344 -8.70 -6.31 -1.94
CA GLN A 344 -7.63 -7.22 -1.51
C GLN A 344 -6.95 -6.82 -0.19
N VAL A 345 -7.14 -5.58 0.27
CA VAL A 345 -6.68 -5.12 1.60
C VAL A 345 -7.25 -6.00 2.71
N PHE A 346 -8.45 -6.57 2.56
CA PHE A 346 -9.02 -7.52 3.51
C PHE A 346 -8.10 -8.73 3.76
N TRP A 347 -7.72 -9.41 2.66
CA TRP A 347 -6.84 -10.58 2.73
C TRP A 347 -5.49 -10.24 3.34
N ARG A 348 -5.01 -9.03 3.04
CA ARG A 348 -3.79 -8.54 3.64
C ARG A 348 -3.91 -8.41 5.15
N ILE A 349 -4.97 -7.77 5.67
CA ILE A 349 -5.18 -7.61 7.12
C ILE A 349 -5.30 -8.99 7.78
N ALA A 350 -6.16 -9.85 7.26
CA ALA A 350 -6.46 -11.14 7.87
C ALA A 350 -5.26 -12.11 7.86
N LEU A 351 -4.66 -12.35 6.69
CA LEU A 351 -3.59 -13.35 6.54
C LEU A 351 -2.25 -12.83 7.08
N PHE A 352 -1.76 -11.70 6.57
CA PHE A 352 -0.39 -11.26 6.84
C PHE A 352 -0.19 -10.62 8.21
N TYR A 353 -1.25 -10.09 8.83
CA TYR A 353 -1.14 -9.49 10.16
C TYR A 353 -1.81 -10.36 11.20
N ILE A 354 -3.12 -10.60 11.11
CA ILE A 354 -3.82 -11.27 12.21
C ILE A 354 -3.32 -12.70 12.40
N ILE A 355 -3.34 -13.53 11.35
CA ILE A 355 -2.93 -14.94 11.50
C ILE A 355 -1.42 -15.05 11.75
N ALA A 356 -0.59 -14.33 11.01
CA ALA A 356 0.87 -14.37 11.19
C ALA A 356 1.31 -13.90 12.59
N LEU A 357 0.75 -12.79 13.10
CA LEU A 357 1.05 -12.31 14.45
C LEU A 357 0.45 -13.20 15.53
N THR A 358 -0.65 -13.91 15.24
CA THR A 358 -1.20 -14.90 16.16
C THR A 358 -0.20 -16.05 16.33
N MET A 359 0.39 -16.53 15.23
CA MET A 359 1.46 -17.54 15.30
C MET A 359 2.67 -17.01 16.07
N VAL A 360 3.12 -15.78 15.81
CA VAL A 360 4.19 -15.15 16.60
C VAL A 360 3.86 -15.12 18.10
N GLY A 361 2.66 -14.67 18.48
CA GLY A 361 2.25 -14.57 19.88
C GLY A 361 2.09 -15.92 20.58
N LEU A 362 1.83 -17.00 19.83
CA LEU A 362 1.75 -18.36 20.37
C LEU A 362 3.12 -19.05 20.47
N LEU A 363 4.08 -18.66 19.63
CA LEU A 363 5.39 -19.34 19.52
C LEU A 363 6.54 -18.60 20.20
N VAL A 364 6.37 -17.31 20.52
CA VAL A 364 7.42 -16.48 21.12
C VAL A 364 6.93 -15.82 22.41
N PRO A 365 7.56 -16.06 23.57
CA PRO A 365 7.22 -15.36 24.80
C PRO A 365 7.65 -13.89 24.71
N TYR A 366 6.83 -12.97 25.22
CA TYR A 366 7.19 -11.54 25.24
C TYR A 366 8.42 -11.23 26.12
N THR A 367 8.84 -12.17 26.95
CA THR A 367 10.03 -12.06 27.80
C THR A 367 11.34 -12.34 27.05
N ASP A 368 11.31 -12.93 25.84
CA ASP A 368 12.49 -13.30 25.07
C ASP A 368 13.46 -12.11 24.88
N LYS A 369 14.74 -12.34 25.20
CA LYS A 369 15.77 -11.30 25.21
C LYS A 369 16.22 -10.87 23.82
N ARG A 370 15.99 -11.70 22.78
CA ARG A 370 16.33 -11.39 21.38
C ARG A 370 15.34 -10.43 20.73
N LEU A 371 14.17 -10.21 21.34
CA LEU A 371 13.19 -9.24 20.86
C LEU A 371 13.76 -7.81 20.93
N LEU A 372 13.39 -6.99 19.95
CA LEU A 372 13.81 -5.59 19.87
C LEU A 372 13.19 -4.77 21.02
N ARG A 373 13.99 -4.51 22.07
CA ARG A 373 13.57 -3.67 23.19
C ARG A 373 14.12 -2.23 23.09
N PRO A 374 13.34 -1.21 23.48
CA PRO A 374 13.85 0.15 23.62
C PRO A 374 14.98 0.20 24.64
N GLY A 375 16.14 0.75 24.27
CA GLY A 375 17.26 0.97 25.19
C GLY A 375 18.00 -0.29 25.63
N SER A 376 17.76 -1.46 25.03
CA SER A 376 18.66 -2.61 25.17
C SER A 376 19.73 -2.51 24.08
N GLU A 377 20.98 -2.25 24.44
CA GLU A 377 22.09 -2.39 23.48
C GLU A 377 22.26 -3.87 23.14
N ALA A 378 22.54 -4.17 21.87
CA ALA A 378 22.97 -5.50 21.49
C ALA A 378 24.34 -5.74 22.15
N THR A 379 24.39 -6.53 23.21
CA THR A 379 25.66 -6.97 23.77
C THR A 379 26.34 -7.89 22.75
N SER A 380 27.67 -7.99 22.77
CA SER A 380 28.47 -8.83 21.85
C SER A 380 28.05 -10.30 21.76
N THR A 381 27.19 -10.77 22.67
CA THR A 381 26.63 -12.12 22.75
C THR A 381 25.16 -12.25 22.35
N GLN A 382 24.42 -11.17 22.03
CA GLN A 382 22.99 -11.23 21.69
C GLN A 382 22.62 -10.37 20.48
N THR A 383 22.49 -11.01 19.32
CA THR A 383 21.96 -10.38 18.12
C THR A 383 20.44 -10.28 18.19
N LYS A 384 19.92 -9.05 18.11
CA LYS A 384 18.47 -8.80 18.03
C LYS A 384 17.90 -9.46 16.77
N ALA A 385 16.76 -10.12 16.87
CA ALA A 385 16.15 -10.85 15.76
C ALA A 385 14.66 -10.56 15.64
N SER A 386 14.12 -10.79 14.44
CA SER A 386 12.67 -10.75 14.21
C SER A 386 11.98 -11.86 15.01
N PRO A 387 10.79 -11.61 15.60
CA PRO A 387 10.00 -12.67 16.23
C PRO A 387 9.69 -13.85 15.29
N PHE A 388 9.64 -13.62 13.97
CA PHE A 388 9.45 -14.68 12.98
C PHE A 388 10.67 -15.60 12.84
N VAL A 389 11.86 -15.05 13.03
CA VAL A 389 13.12 -15.82 13.04
C VAL A 389 13.28 -16.51 14.39
N ILE A 390 12.96 -15.81 15.47
CA ILE A 390 13.03 -16.33 16.85
C ILE A 390 12.13 -17.56 17.02
N SER A 391 10.91 -17.57 16.47
CA SER A 391 10.02 -18.74 16.57
C SER A 391 10.60 -19.97 15.88
N ILE A 392 11.25 -19.81 14.72
CA ILE A 392 11.89 -20.90 13.98
C ILE A 392 13.12 -21.42 14.73
N THR A 393 13.96 -20.51 15.23
CA THR A 393 15.13 -20.87 16.05
C THR A 393 14.71 -21.56 17.35
N ASN A 394 13.63 -21.11 17.99
CA ASN A 394 13.08 -21.76 19.20
C ASN A 394 12.57 -23.17 18.94
N ALA A 395 12.09 -23.44 17.73
CA ALA A 395 11.67 -24.76 17.31
C ALA A 395 12.84 -25.69 16.94
N GLY A 396 14.09 -25.21 17.00
CA GLY A 396 15.27 -26.03 16.67
C GLY A 396 15.41 -26.35 15.18
N ILE A 397 14.70 -25.65 14.29
CA ILE A 397 14.79 -25.88 12.84
C ILE A 397 15.98 -25.10 12.27
N THR A 398 16.96 -25.82 11.73
CA THR A 398 18.17 -25.23 11.15
C THR A 398 17.96 -24.79 9.70
N GLY A 399 18.52 -23.63 9.33
CA GLY A 399 18.55 -23.10 7.97
C GLY A 399 17.29 -22.34 7.55
N LEU A 400 16.11 -22.75 8.02
CA LEU A 400 14.85 -22.06 7.73
C LEU A 400 14.77 -20.68 8.37
N ASP A 401 15.41 -20.50 9.52
CA ASP A 401 15.59 -19.23 10.21
C ASP A 401 16.39 -18.23 9.36
N SER A 402 17.47 -18.68 8.73
CA SER A 402 18.27 -17.91 7.77
C SER A 402 17.45 -17.55 6.52
N VAL A 403 16.68 -18.49 5.95
CA VAL A 403 15.78 -18.22 4.81
C VAL A 403 14.75 -17.15 5.17
N MET A 404 14.11 -17.27 6.34
CA MET A 404 13.15 -16.27 6.81
C MET A 404 13.81 -14.91 6.98
N ASN A 405 15.01 -14.86 7.57
CA ASN A 405 15.76 -13.61 7.74
C ASN A 405 16.12 -12.95 6.39
N ALA A 406 16.48 -13.74 5.38
CA ALA A 406 16.72 -13.23 4.02
C ALA A 406 15.44 -12.66 3.38
N VAL A 407 14.29 -13.32 3.57
CA VAL A 407 13.01 -12.77 3.08
C VAL A 407 12.64 -11.48 3.81
N ILE A 408 12.89 -11.38 5.11
CA ILE A 408 12.66 -10.14 5.86
C ILE A 408 13.51 -9.02 5.28
N MET A 409 14.80 -9.27 5.00
CA MET A 409 15.68 -8.29 4.36
C MET A 409 15.12 -7.82 3.01
N ILE A 410 14.70 -8.75 2.13
CA ILE A 410 14.05 -8.42 0.85
C ILE A 410 12.77 -7.60 1.08
N SER A 411 11.99 -7.96 2.10
CA SER A 411 10.74 -7.31 2.44
C SER A 411 10.93 -5.84 2.81
N VAL A 412 11.93 -5.56 3.64
CA VAL A 412 12.31 -4.24 4.12
C VAL A 412 12.83 -3.38 2.96
N LEU A 413 13.73 -3.93 2.12
CA LEU A 413 14.24 -3.21 0.94
C LEU A 413 13.13 -2.83 -0.05
N SER A 414 12.12 -3.68 -0.19
CA SER A 414 10.95 -3.39 -1.02
C SER A 414 10.08 -2.26 -0.47
N VAL A 415 9.93 -2.14 0.86
CA VAL A 415 9.31 -0.94 1.44
C VAL A 415 10.18 0.31 1.21
N GLY A 416 11.50 0.18 1.26
CA GLY A 416 12.43 1.24 0.89
C GLY A 416 12.25 1.72 -0.56
N ASN A 417 12.03 0.79 -1.49
CA ASN A 417 11.70 1.11 -2.89
C ASN A 417 10.35 1.85 -3.01
N SER A 418 9.34 1.38 -2.27
CA SER A 418 8.02 2.04 -2.16
C SER A 418 8.10 3.44 -1.56
N ALA A 419 9.06 3.69 -0.66
CA ALA A 419 9.30 4.99 -0.07
C ALA A 419 9.82 6.02 -1.09
N ILE A 420 10.71 5.61 -2.01
CA ILE A 420 11.13 6.48 -3.12
C ILE A 420 9.95 6.77 -4.04
N TYR A 421 9.13 5.77 -4.34
CA TYR A 421 7.93 5.93 -5.15
C TYR A 421 6.95 6.94 -4.50
N GLY A 422 6.60 6.73 -3.23
CA GLY A 422 5.65 7.55 -2.47
C GLY A 422 6.10 8.99 -2.28
N SER A 423 7.35 9.21 -1.83
CA SER A 423 7.90 10.55 -1.60
C SER A 423 8.00 11.36 -2.89
N SER A 424 8.58 10.79 -3.94
CA SER A 424 8.86 11.53 -5.18
C SER A 424 7.59 11.99 -5.91
N ARG A 425 6.55 11.16 -5.93
CA ARG A 425 5.25 11.49 -6.55
C ARG A 425 4.44 12.47 -5.73
N THR A 426 4.52 12.37 -4.41
CA THR A 426 3.86 13.34 -3.52
C THR A 426 4.50 14.72 -3.66
N LEU A 427 5.83 14.80 -3.68
CA LEU A 427 6.57 16.05 -3.89
C LEU A 427 6.29 16.65 -5.28
N ALA A 428 6.26 15.83 -6.32
CA ALA A 428 5.91 16.28 -7.67
C ALA A 428 4.47 16.84 -7.73
N ALA A 429 3.51 16.13 -7.15
CA ALA A 429 2.11 16.58 -7.09
C ALA A 429 1.93 17.87 -6.27
N LEU A 430 2.70 18.07 -5.21
CA LEU A 430 2.70 19.34 -4.47
C LEU A 430 3.27 20.48 -5.31
N ALA A 431 4.33 20.21 -6.07
CA ALA A 431 4.94 21.22 -6.93
C ALA A 431 4.02 21.61 -8.11
N GLU A 432 3.28 20.64 -8.68
CA GLU A 432 2.23 20.89 -9.66
C GLU A 432 1.11 21.78 -9.10
N GLN A 433 0.74 21.58 -7.82
CA GLN A 433 -0.23 22.41 -7.10
C GLN A 433 0.32 23.77 -6.62
N LYS A 434 1.57 24.12 -6.97
CA LYS A 434 2.28 25.33 -6.47
C LYS A 434 2.40 25.37 -4.94
N GLN A 435 2.38 24.19 -4.31
CA GLN A 435 2.53 23.96 -2.87
C GLN A 435 3.95 23.48 -2.51
N ALA A 436 4.82 23.29 -3.50
CA ALA A 436 6.25 23.00 -3.32
C ALA A 436 7.08 23.71 -4.41
N PRO A 437 8.42 23.78 -4.27
CA PRO A 437 9.29 24.39 -5.27
C PRO A 437 9.09 23.83 -6.68
N ARG A 438 8.99 24.71 -7.68
CA ARG A 438 8.62 24.35 -9.07
C ARG A 438 9.56 23.33 -9.73
N PHE A 439 10.83 23.29 -9.35
CA PHE A 439 11.77 22.34 -9.93
C PHE A 439 11.40 20.87 -9.63
N LEU A 440 10.67 20.61 -8.53
CA LEU A 440 10.20 19.27 -8.17
C LEU A 440 9.07 18.76 -9.08
N ALA A 441 8.39 19.64 -9.83
CA ALA A 441 7.37 19.27 -10.81
C ALA A 441 7.96 18.77 -12.15
N TYR A 442 9.30 18.76 -12.30
CA TYR A 442 9.92 18.24 -13.50
C TYR A 442 9.72 16.72 -13.58
N ILE A 443 9.10 16.28 -14.67
CA ILE A 443 8.90 14.87 -15.00
C ILE A 443 9.62 14.59 -16.32
N ASP A 444 10.47 13.54 -16.32
CA ASP A 444 11.20 13.11 -17.51
C ASP A 444 10.31 12.34 -18.50
N ARG A 445 10.82 12.07 -19.71
CA ARG A 445 10.11 11.32 -20.77
C ARG A 445 9.65 9.92 -20.35
N ARG A 446 10.26 9.35 -19.32
CA ARG A 446 9.91 8.03 -18.76
C ARG A 446 8.91 8.12 -17.60
N GLY A 447 8.40 9.31 -17.29
CA GLY A 447 7.42 9.56 -16.23
C GLY A 447 8.06 9.64 -14.85
N ARG A 448 9.35 9.97 -14.74
CA ARG A 448 10.08 10.01 -13.47
C ARG A 448 10.19 11.45 -12.96
N PRO A 449 9.76 11.74 -11.73
CA PRO A 449 10.01 13.03 -11.11
C PRO A 449 11.45 13.11 -10.58
N ILE A 450 12.44 13.26 -11.47
CA ILE A 450 13.86 13.00 -11.17
C ILE A 450 14.42 13.87 -10.04
N PHE A 451 14.05 15.15 -9.95
CA PHE A 451 14.53 16.00 -8.85
C PHE A 451 13.90 15.60 -7.52
N ALA A 452 12.63 15.20 -7.51
CA ALA A 452 11.98 14.69 -6.31
C ALA A 452 12.57 13.35 -5.87
N VAL A 453 12.92 12.48 -6.82
CA VAL A 453 13.70 11.26 -6.56
C VAL A 453 15.08 11.60 -5.96
N GLY A 454 15.76 12.62 -6.51
CA GLY A 454 17.05 13.10 -5.98
C GLY A 454 16.94 13.60 -4.53
N VAL A 455 15.89 14.35 -4.20
CA VAL A 455 15.60 14.77 -2.81
C VAL A 455 15.38 13.56 -1.90
N ALA A 456 14.66 12.54 -2.37
CA ALA A 456 14.44 11.31 -1.60
C ALA A 456 15.73 10.54 -1.32
N PHE A 457 16.62 10.44 -2.30
CA PHE A 457 17.93 9.84 -2.10
C PHE A 457 18.81 10.69 -1.17
N ALA A 458 18.84 12.01 -1.34
CA ALA A 458 19.58 12.90 -0.44
C ALA A 458 19.13 12.76 1.03
N ALA A 459 17.81 12.72 1.28
CA ALA A 459 17.27 12.42 2.61
C ALA A 459 17.64 11.00 3.07
N GLY A 460 17.68 10.04 2.16
CA GLY A 460 18.11 8.67 2.39
C GLY A 460 19.54 8.51 2.89
N MET A 461 20.42 9.50 2.70
CA MET A 461 21.77 9.49 3.27
C MET A 461 21.76 9.46 4.80
N LEU A 462 20.64 9.82 5.45
CA LEU A 462 20.43 9.61 6.88
C LEU A 462 20.56 8.14 7.31
N SER A 463 20.43 7.18 6.38
CA SER A 463 20.66 5.75 6.66
C SER A 463 22.09 5.44 7.14
N PHE A 464 23.08 6.27 6.81
CA PHE A 464 24.45 6.11 7.31
C PHE A 464 24.56 6.32 8.83
N LEU A 465 23.55 6.89 9.49
CA LEU A 465 23.43 6.90 10.95
C LEU A 465 23.38 5.48 11.54
N ALA A 466 23.12 4.44 10.76
CA ALA A 466 23.20 3.04 11.19
C ALA A 466 24.60 2.66 11.74
N GLY A 467 25.65 3.32 11.25
CA GLY A 467 27.02 3.13 11.74
C GLY A 467 27.37 3.94 12.99
N SER A 468 26.45 4.77 13.48
CA SER A 468 26.67 5.64 14.64
C SER A 468 26.25 4.97 15.97
N SER A 469 26.75 5.50 17.09
CA SER A 469 26.32 5.09 18.43
C SER A 469 24.84 5.37 18.72
N HIS A 470 24.19 6.25 17.96
CA HIS A 470 22.79 6.66 18.17
C HIS A 470 21.80 5.93 17.25
N ARG A 471 22.21 4.83 16.60
CA ARG A 471 21.38 4.07 15.63
C ARG A 471 19.99 3.71 16.13
N ASP A 472 19.87 3.21 17.36
CA ASP A 472 18.62 2.70 17.92
C ASP A 472 17.67 3.85 18.30
N GLU A 473 18.22 4.99 18.72
CA GLU A 473 17.46 6.22 18.96
C GLU A 473 16.95 6.77 17.63
N ALA A 474 17.83 6.97 16.63
CA ALA A 474 17.44 7.44 15.30
C ALA A 474 16.34 6.56 14.70
N PHE A 475 16.48 5.24 14.79
CA PHE A 475 15.45 4.28 14.35
C PHE A 475 14.10 4.49 15.03
N THR A 476 14.10 4.72 16.36
CA THR A 476 12.87 4.96 17.12
C THR A 476 12.17 6.25 16.71
N TRP A 477 12.94 7.33 16.54
CA TRP A 477 12.40 8.62 16.09
C TRP A 477 11.82 8.53 14.67
N MET A 478 12.50 7.85 13.75
CA MET A 478 12.01 7.67 12.38
C MET A 478 10.70 6.86 12.34
N ILE A 479 10.56 5.80 13.14
CA ILE A 479 9.31 5.04 13.27
C ILE A 479 8.17 5.93 13.77
N ALA A 480 8.43 6.74 14.81
CA ALA A 480 7.40 7.57 15.42
C ALA A 480 6.90 8.66 14.46
N ILE A 481 7.82 9.34 13.76
CA ILE A 481 7.47 10.32 12.72
C ILE A 481 6.61 9.66 11.65
N SER A 482 6.99 8.46 11.19
CA SER A 482 6.25 7.77 10.13
C SER A 482 4.87 7.29 10.57
N GLY A 483 4.77 6.58 11.70
CA GLY A 483 3.52 5.97 12.15
C GLY A 483 2.47 7.00 12.52
N LEU A 484 2.87 8.10 13.17
CA LEU A 484 1.94 9.17 13.54
C LEU A 484 1.50 9.99 12.31
N SER A 485 2.41 10.21 11.36
CA SER A 485 2.08 10.84 10.07
C SER A 485 1.04 10.04 9.27
N ALA A 486 1.12 8.71 9.30
CA ALA A 486 0.14 7.84 8.66
C ALA A 486 -1.27 8.03 9.24
N ILE A 487 -1.39 8.05 10.58
CA ILE A 487 -2.67 8.24 11.29
C ILE A 487 -3.30 9.58 10.88
N MET A 488 -2.50 10.66 10.80
CA MET A 488 -2.99 11.97 10.36
C MET A 488 -3.44 11.96 8.89
N THR A 489 -2.69 11.30 8.02
CA THR A 489 -3.05 11.12 6.61
C THR A 489 -4.37 10.36 6.46
N TRP A 490 -4.55 9.25 7.18
CA TRP A 490 -5.77 8.44 7.16
C TRP A 490 -6.97 9.19 7.74
N SER A 491 -6.75 10.02 8.76
CA SER A 491 -7.76 10.94 9.29
C SER A 491 -8.21 11.92 8.22
N SER A 492 -7.27 12.50 7.47
CA SER A 492 -7.57 13.40 6.36
C SER A 492 -8.35 12.70 5.24
N ILE A 493 -7.98 11.47 4.88
CA ILE A 493 -8.70 10.67 3.87
C ILE A 493 -10.15 10.43 4.29
N CYS A 494 -10.38 10.00 5.54
CA CYS A 494 -11.72 9.77 6.05
C CYS A 494 -12.55 11.06 6.06
N LEU A 495 -11.97 12.18 6.50
CA LEU A 495 -12.64 13.47 6.51
C LEU A 495 -12.94 13.98 5.09
N ALA A 496 -12.01 13.80 4.15
CA ALA A 496 -12.18 14.14 2.75
C ALA A 496 -13.32 13.34 2.12
N HIS A 497 -13.42 12.04 2.41
CA HIS A 497 -14.52 11.20 1.93
C HIS A 497 -15.87 11.61 2.52
N ILE A 498 -15.93 11.94 3.82
CA ILE A 498 -17.15 12.47 4.46
C ILE A 498 -17.61 13.76 3.77
N ARG A 499 -16.70 14.70 3.52
CA ARG A 499 -17.01 15.96 2.84
C ARG A 499 -17.38 15.75 1.37
N PHE A 500 -16.69 14.84 0.67
CA PHE A 500 -17.00 14.44 -0.69
C PHE A 500 -18.43 13.90 -0.80
N ARG A 501 -18.81 12.92 0.04
CA ARG A 501 -20.17 12.36 0.08
C ARG A 501 -21.24 13.41 0.35
N ARG A 502 -20.95 14.36 1.26
CA ARG A 502 -21.85 15.49 1.54
C ARG A 502 -21.97 16.43 0.35
N GLY A 503 -20.87 16.79 -0.30
CA GLY A 503 -20.86 17.59 -1.53
C GLY A 503 -21.63 16.91 -2.66
N TRP A 504 -21.41 15.61 -2.85
CA TRP A 504 -22.09 14.77 -3.83
C TRP A 504 -23.61 14.84 -3.67
N HIS A 505 -24.10 14.63 -2.44
CA HIS A 505 -25.54 14.71 -2.15
C HIS A 505 -26.10 16.12 -2.32
N VAL A 506 -25.41 17.16 -1.83
CA VAL A 506 -25.88 18.55 -1.91
C VAL A 506 -25.97 19.05 -3.35
N GLN A 507 -25.12 18.54 -4.25
CA GLN A 507 -25.15 18.87 -5.67
C GLN A 507 -26.11 17.98 -6.49
N GLY A 508 -26.97 17.19 -5.82
CA GLY A 508 -28.03 16.41 -6.45
C GLY A 508 -27.58 15.08 -7.07
N HIS A 509 -26.35 14.63 -6.81
CA HIS A 509 -25.86 13.37 -7.35
C HIS A 509 -26.29 12.17 -6.52
N SER A 510 -26.70 11.11 -7.22
CA SER A 510 -27.06 9.83 -6.62
C SER A 510 -25.83 8.95 -6.40
N LEU A 511 -25.91 8.01 -5.46
CA LEU A 511 -24.84 7.02 -5.30
C LEU A 511 -24.75 6.06 -6.49
N ASN A 512 -25.80 6.00 -7.33
CA ASN A 512 -25.86 5.13 -8.52
C ASN A 512 -24.86 5.52 -9.59
N GLU A 513 -24.46 6.79 -9.62
CA GLU A 513 -23.47 7.33 -10.54
C GLU A 513 -22.02 6.99 -10.18
N LEU A 514 -21.78 6.41 -8.98
CA LEU A 514 -20.45 6.01 -8.55
C LEU A 514 -20.08 4.64 -9.08
N THR A 515 -18.95 4.58 -9.78
CA THR A 515 -18.41 3.34 -10.37
C THR A 515 -17.96 2.33 -9.31
N PHE A 516 -17.36 2.83 -8.24
CA PHE A 516 -17.01 2.05 -7.07
C PHE A 516 -17.63 2.71 -5.84
N ARG A 517 -18.19 1.89 -4.97
CA ARG A 517 -18.73 2.32 -3.68
C ARG A 517 -17.93 1.65 -2.58
N SER A 518 -17.47 2.46 -1.64
CA SER A 518 -16.93 1.99 -0.38
C SER A 518 -17.92 1.02 0.28
N GLN A 519 -17.45 -0.17 0.67
CA GLN A 519 -18.28 -1.19 1.31
C GLN A 519 -18.69 -0.77 2.73
N PRO A 520 -17.79 -0.23 3.57
CA PRO A 520 -18.17 0.41 4.84
C PRO A 520 -18.98 1.71 4.65
N GLY A 521 -18.97 2.28 3.45
CA GLY A 521 -19.69 3.51 3.13
C GLY A 521 -19.22 4.70 3.97
N LEU A 522 -20.16 5.61 4.24
CA LEU A 522 -19.92 6.82 5.05
C LEU A 522 -19.70 6.49 6.53
N ILE A 523 -20.39 5.47 7.06
CA ILE A 523 -20.27 5.04 8.46
C ILE A 523 -18.84 4.60 8.75
N GLY A 524 -18.23 3.81 7.86
CA GLY A 524 -16.83 3.41 8.00
C GLY A 524 -15.86 4.59 8.05
N SER A 525 -16.12 5.67 7.30
CA SER A 525 -15.28 6.87 7.37
C SER A 525 -15.41 7.62 8.70
N TYR A 526 -16.61 7.67 9.30
CA TYR A 526 -16.77 8.22 10.64
C TYR A 526 -16.06 7.38 11.70
N ILE A 527 -16.24 6.06 11.66
CA ILE A 527 -15.55 5.13 12.56
C ILE A 527 -14.03 5.27 12.41
N GLY A 528 -13.52 5.28 11.17
CA GLY A 528 -12.10 5.43 10.91
C GLY A 528 -11.55 6.79 11.36
N LEU A 529 -12.30 7.88 11.18
CA LEU A 529 -11.89 9.20 11.66
C LEU A 529 -11.84 9.24 13.20
N VAL A 530 -12.89 8.78 13.88
CA VAL A 530 -12.96 8.74 15.34
C VAL A 530 -11.85 7.86 15.91
N PHE A 531 -11.64 6.67 15.32
CA PHE A 531 -10.59 5.77 15.75
C PHE A 531 -9.19 6.39 15.61
N ASN A 532 -8.88 7.02 14.47
CA ASN A 532 -7.60 7.71 14.31
C ASN A 532 -7.42 8.83 15.36
N MET A 533 -8.47 9.60 15.67
CA MET A 533 -8.42 10.60 16.74
C MET A 533 -8.16 9.98 18.11
N LEU A 534 -8.79 8.85 18.43
CA LEU A 534 -8.54 8.11 19.66
C LEU A 534 -7.10 7.59 19.74
N VAL A 535 -6.53 7.12 18.63
CA VAL A 535 -5.12 6.71 18.59
C VAL A 535 -4.20 7.91 18.84
N LEU A 536 -4.48 9.09 18.28
CA LEU A 536 -3.70 10.29 18.58
C LEU A 536 -3.75 10.64 20.08
N ILE A 537 -4.93 10.57 20.71
CA ILE A 537 -5.10 10.82 22.15
C ILE A 537 -4.35 9.77 22.98
N ALA A 538 -4.48 8.49 22.63
CA ALA A 538 -3.77 7.40 23.29
C ALA A 538 -2.25 7.55 23.17
N GLN A 539 -1.77 7.99 22.00
CA GLN A 539 -0.35 8.19 21.77
C GLN A 539 0.19 9.40 22.51
N PHE A 540 -0.60 10.47 22.63
CA PHE A 540 -0.26 11.62 23.46
C PHE A 540 -0.11 11.21 24.93
N TRP A 541 -1.02 10.37 25.44
CA TRP A 541 -0.96 9.82 26.80
C TRP A 541 0.28 8.93 27.02
N VAL A 542 0.57 8.00 26.09
CA VAL A 542 1.77 7.15 26.14
C VAL A 542 3.07 7.98 26.04
N GLY A 543 3.04 9.07 25.28
CA GLY A 543 4.19 9.99 25.15
C GLY A 543 4.47 10.78 26.43
N LEU A 544 3.43 11.27 27.12
CA LEU A 544 3.59 12.03 28.38
C LEU A 544 3.99 11.13 29.55
N PHE A 545 3.36 9.96 29.61
CA PHE A 545 3.64 8.96 30.62
C PHE A 545 4.24 7.74 29.91
N PRO A 546 5.54 7.70 29.63
CA PRO A 546 6.19 6.52 29.05
C PRO A 546 6.12 5.29 29.96
N ILE A 547 6.31 4.11 29.37
CA ILE A 547 6.57 2.86 30.08
C ILE A 547 8.08 2.76 30.29
N ASP A 548 8.52 2.46 31.52
CA ASP A 548 9.93 2.22 31.89
C ASP A 548 10.92 3.31 31.45
N LEU A 549 10.58 4.59 31.68
CA LEU A 549 11.49 5.69 31.39
C LEU A 549 12.73 5.62 32.28
N LYS A 550 13.90 5.39 31.67
CA LYS A 550 15.20 5.33 32.36
C LYS A 550 15.56 6.65 33.03
N ASP A 551 15.38 7.76 32.31
CA ASP A 551 15.59 9.12 32.83
C ASP A 551 14.26 9.77 33.21
N LYS A 552 13.91 9.73 34.50
CA LYS A 552 12.69 10.35 35.04
C LYS A 552 12.80 11.87 35.21
N SER A 553 13.87 12.51 34.73
CA SER A 553 14.00 13.97 34.74
C SER A 553 12.95 14.63 33.82
N ALA A 554 12.64 15.90 34.09
CA ALA A 554 11.75 16.69 33.22
C ALA A 554 12.26 16.74 31.76
N LYS A 555 13.59 16.77 31.58
CA LYS A 555 14.21 16.73 30.25
C LYS A 555 13.97 15.38 29.55
N GLY A 556 14.12 14.27 30.28
CA GLY A 556 13.85 12.92 29.77
C GLY A 556 12.39 12.74 29.34
N HIS A 557 11.44 13.27 30.12
CA HIS A 557 10.02 13.27 29.75
C HIS A 557 9.73 14.08 28.48
N VAL A 558 10.30 15.28 28.36
CA VAL A 558 10.13 16.13 27.17
C VAL A 558 10.75 15.47 25.93
N GLN A 559 11.96 14.92 26.05
CA GLN A 559 12.61 14.21 24.94
C GLN A 559 11.80 12.99 24.49
N ASN A 560 11.25 12.21 25.43
CA ASN A 560 10.38 11.09 25.10
C ASN A 560 9.07 11.54 24.42
N TRP A 561 8.46 12.61 24.92
CA TRP A 561 7.23 13.12 24.32
C TRP A 561 7.46 13.56 22.87
N PHE A 562 8.53 14.32 22.62
CA PHE A 562 8.91 14.71 21.26
C PHE A 562 9.30 13.51 20.39
N SER A 563 10.03 12.53 20.93
CA SER A 563 10.45 11.35 20.15
C SER A 563 9.27 10.48 19.71
N VAL A 564 8.14 10.55 20.40
CA VAL A 564 6.96 9.72 20.15
C VAL A 564 5.81 10.48 19.47
N TYR A 565 5.75 11.81 19.61
CA TYR A 565 4.63 12.64 19.14
C TYR A 565 5.01 13.70 18.09
N LEU A 566 6.22 13.63 17.50
CA LEU A 566 6.78 14.70 16.65
C LEU A 566 5.94 15.08 15.42
N ALA A 567 5.22 14.14 14.82
CA ALA A 567 4.48 14.41 13.58
C ALA A 567 3.36 15.46 13.77
N ALA A 568 2.72 15.51 14.94
CA ALA A 568 1.64 16.47 15.18
C ALA A 568 2.13 17.93 15.19
N PRO A 569 3.17 18.31 15.94
CA PRO A 569 3.81 19.63 15.82
C PRO A 569 4.25 19.96 14.38
N ILE A 570 4.82 19.00 13.65
CA ILE A 570 5.23 19.21 12.25
C ILE A 570 4.03 19.61 11.40
N VAL A 571 2.91 18.89 11.49
CA VAL A 571 1.69 19.24 10.74
C VAL A 571 1.17 20.62 11.12
N LEU A 572 1.18 20.99 12.40
CA LEU A 572 0.76 22.32 12.84
C LEU A 572 1.66 23.42 12.26
N VAL A 573 2.98 23.20 12.19
CA VAL A 573 3.96 24.12 11.59
C VAL A 573 3.74 24.28 10.09
N PHE A 574 3.28 23.25 9.36
CA PHE A 574 2.90 23.42 7.95
C PHE A 574 1.51 24.06 7.79
N TYR A 575 0.55 23.72 8.65
CA TYR A 575 -0.84 24.16 8.52
C TYR A 575 -1.05 25.62 8.93
N ILE A 576 -0.59 26.03 10.12
CA ILE A 576 -0.91 27.34 10.70
C ILE A 576 -0.32 28.49 9.87
N PRO A 577 0.99 28.53 9.56
CA PRO A 577 1.58 29.62 8.78
C PRO A 577 0.99 29.72 7.38
N TYR A 578 0.76 28.59 6.71
CA TYR A 578 0.15 28.58 5.38
C TYR A 578 -1.27 29.13 5.41
N LYS A 579 -2.06 28.73 6.41
CA LYS A 579 -3.42 29.24 6.61
C LYS A 579 -3.45 30.73 6.91
N LEU A 580 -2.54 31.24 7.74
CA LEU A 580 -2.46 32.66 8.07
C LEU A 580 -1.97 33.51 6.88
N TRP A 581 -1.02 33.00 6.10
CA TRP A 581 -0.43 33.71 4.96
C TRP A 581 -1.37 33.78 3.75
N PHE A 582 -1.94 32.64 3.34
CA PHE A 582 -2.84 32.54 2.17
C PHE A 582 -4.31 32.75 2.52
N ARG A 583 -4.64 32.87 3.82
CA ARG A 583 -6.01 33.08 4.34
C ARG A 583 -7.02 32.14 3.69
N THR A 584 -6.66 30.87 3.61
CA THR A 584 -7.47 29.84 2.96
C THR A 584 -8.77 29.61 3.71
N SER A 585 -9.82 29.21 2.98
CA SER A 585 -11.12 28.89 3.56
C SER A 585 -11.50 27.43 3.29
N ILE A 586 -12.33 26.90 4.18
CA ILE A 586 -12.87 25.55 4.04
C ILE A 586 -13.81 25.52 2.84
N VAL A 587 -13.63 24.54 1.96
CA VAL A 587 -14.41 24.36 0.73
C VAL A 587 -15.86 24.05 1.09
N ARG A 588 -16.80 24.90 0.65
CA ARG A 588 -18.24 24.71 0.88
C ARG A 588 -18.76 23.52 0.05
N SER A 589 -19.63 22.70 0.64
CA SER A 589 -20.15 21.49 -0.04
C SER A 589 -20.87 21.77 -1.35
N LYS A 590 -21.57 22.92 -1.47
CA LYS A 590 -22.25 23.35 -2.69
C LYS A 590 -21.31 23.84 -3.81
N ASP A 591 -20.13 24.35 -3.43
CA ASP A 591 -19.15 24.96 -4.35
C ASP A 591 -17.98 24.01 -4.61
N MET A 592 -18.09 22.75 -4.16
CA MET A 592 -17.04 21.74 -4.23
C MET A 592 -16.86 21.26 -5.67
N ASP A 593 -15.63 21.26 -6.18
CA ASP A 593 -15.37 20.74 -7.52
C ASP A 593 -15.55 19.22 -7.53
N LEU A 594 -16.59 18.73 -8.22
CA LEU A 594 -16.86 17.31 -8.45
C LEU A 594 -16.69 16.88 -9.92
N LYS A 595 -16.13 17.76 -10.77
CA LYS A 595 -16.06 17.57 -12.23
C LYS A 595 -14.63 17.42 -12.74
N THR A 596 -13.70 18.27 -12.31
CA THR A 596 -12.34 18.28 -12.85
C THR A 596 -11.61 16.96 -12.58
N GLY A 597 -10.95 16.41 -13.60
CA GLY A 597 -10.22 15.14 -13.50
C GLY A 597 -11.10 13.90 -13.34
N ARG A 598 -12.42 14.01 -13.49
CA ARG A 598 -13.31 12.85 -13.61
C ARG A 598 -13.06 12.17 -14.96
N ARG A 599 -12.82 10.86 -14.93
CA ARG A 599 -12.54 10.08 -16.14
C ARG A 599 -13.85 9.43 -16.63
N ASP A 600 -14.23 9.76 -17.86
CA ASP A 600 -15.38 9.32 -18.67
C ASP A 600 -16.70 10.12 -18.53
N LEU A 601 -17.29 10.48 -19.69
CA LEU A 601 -18.52 11.27 -19.87
C LEU A 601 -19.79 10.38 -20.06
N ASP A 602 -19.64 9.09 -20.40
CA ASP A 602 -20.73 8.10 -20.61
C ASP A 602 -20.80 7.02 -19.51
N ILE A 603 -20.77 7.43 -18.25
CA ILE A 603 -20.64 6.52 -17.10
C ILE A 603 -21.94 5.76 -16.78
N GLY A 604 -23.11 6.36 -17.02
CA GLY A 604 -24.41 5.82 -16.58
C GLY A 604 -24.72 4.44 -17.18
N ASP A 605 -24.67 4.35 -18.51
CA ASP A 605 -25.03 3.14 -19.23
C ASP A 605 -24.02 2.02 -19.03
N LEU A 606 -22.72 2.34 -19.05
CA LEU A 606 -21.66 1.37 -18.77
C LEU A 606 -21.72 0.83 -17.34
N ILE A 607 -22.07 1.66 -16.34
CA ILE A 607 -22.27 1.17 -14.96
C ILE A 607 -23.51 0.29 -14.88
N ALA A 608 -24.61 0.68 -15.54
CA ALA A 608 -25.85 -0.08 -15.53
C ALA A 608 -25.66 -1.46 -16.20
N GLU A 609 -24.97 -1.51 -17.33
CA GLU A 609 -24.61 -2.75 -18.03
C GLU A 609 -23.68 -3.63 -17.17
N GLU A 610 -22.63 -3.05 -16.57
CA GLU A 610 -21.75 -3.79 -15.66
C GLU A 610 -22.50 -4.34 -14.44
N ARG A 611 -23.52 -3.64 -13.91
CA ARG A 611 -24.35 -4.13 -12.81
C ARG A 611 -25.25 -5.28 -13.24
N ARG A 612 -25.95 -5.15 -14.37
CA ARG A 612 -26.79 -6.23 -14.94
C ARG A 612 -25.98 -7.49 -15.20
N TYR A 613 -24.77 -7.34 -15.74
CA TYR A 613 -23.85 -8.46 -15.92
C TYR A 613 -23.41 -9.09 -14.58
N ARG A 614 -23.20 -8.30 -13.53
CA ARG A 614 -22.87 -8.79 -12.18
C ARG A 614 -24.03 -9.49 -11.49
N GLU A 615 -25.26 -9.08 -11.76
CA GLU A 615 -26.47 -9.72 -11.23
C GLU A 615 -26.62 -11.16 -11.77
N GLN A 616 -26.17 -11.41 -12.99
CA GLN A 616 -26.14 -12.74 -13.61
C GLN A 616 -25.02 -13.65 -13.07
N TRP A 617 -24.11 -13.14 -12.21
CA TRP A 617 -23.02 -13.97 -11.70
C TRP A 617 -23.51 -15.04 -10.72
N PRO A 618 -22.88 -16.23 -10.73
CA PRO A 618 -23.13 -17.25 -9.73
C PRO A 618 -22.73 -16.75 -8.34
N ALA A 619 -23.41 -17.27 -7.30
CA ALA A 619 -23.25 -16.81 -5.92
C ALA A 619 -21.78 -16.84 -5.44
N TRP A 620 -21.02 -17.88 -5.78
CA TRP A 620 -19.60 -17.98 -5.43
C TRP A 620 -18.78 -16.81 -6.00
N LYS A 621 -19.06 -16.38 -7.22
CA LYS A 621 -18.36 -15.28 -7.89
C LYS A 621 -18.74 -13.93 -7.27
N LYS A 622 -20.00 -13.77 -6.85
CA LYS A 622 -20.46 -12.60 -6.10
C LYS A 622 -19.75 -12.50 -4.75
N ILE A 623 -19.67 -13.60 -4.00
CA ILE A 623 -18.96 -13.65 -2.70
C ILE A 623 -17.47 -13.37 -2.89
N TYR A 624 -16.82 -14.04 -3.85
CA TYR A 624 -15.42 -13.79 -4.16
C TYR A 624 -15.15 -12.31 -4.48
N LYS A 625 -16.02 -11.69 -5.30
CA LYS A 625 -15.92 -10.27 -5.67
C LYS A 625 -16.35 -9.29 -4.58
N ILE A 626 -16.78 -9.74 -3.42
CA ILE A 626 -16.86 -8.88 -2.23
C ILE A 626 -15.45 -8.63 -1.69
N PHE A 627 -14.59 -9.66 -1.67
CA PHE A 627 -13.25 -9.59 -1.10
C PHE A 627 -12.12 -9.38 -2.13
N CYS A 628 -12.42 -9.52 -3.44
CA CYS A 628 -11.46 -9.49 -4.55
C CYS A 628 -11.95 -8.72 -5.79
#